data_AF-A0AA92BIY3-F1
#
_entry.id   AF-A0AA92BIY3-F1
#
_cell.length_a   1.000
_cell.length_b   1.000
_cell.length_c   1.000
_cell.angle_alpha   90.00
_cell.angle_beta   90.00
_cell.angle_gamma   90.00
#
_symmetry.space_group_name_H-M   'P 1'
#
loop_
_entity.id
_entity.type
_entity.pdbx_description
1 polymer ?
#
loop_
_entity_poly.entity_id
_entity_poly.type
_entity_poly.pdbx_seq_one_letter_code
_entity_poly.pdbx_strand_id
1 'polypeptide(L)' 'MSALHVHAPKGVYVAQIRRAFERKWTTVGGEFKQKHRAQATAAANMVGDFKRARVLFCAEWYDPIIVMEASV' A
#
# COMPACT_ATOMS: atom_id res chain seq x y z
N MET A 1 -13.96 14.84 -30.41
CA MET A 1 -12.90 14.07 -29.72
C MET A 1 -13.39 13.77 -28.31
N SER A 2 -13.91 12.57 -28.05
CA SER A 2 -14.15 12.17 -26.66
C SER A 2 -12.78 11.89 -26.05
N ALA A 3 -12.40 12.66 -25.04
CA ALA A 3 -11.27 12.29 -24.21
C ALA A 3 -11.62 10.92 -23.61
N LEU A 4 -10.87 9.89 -24.01
CA LEU A 4 -10.89 8.60 -23.33
C LEU A 4 -10.31 8.85 -21.94
N HIS A 5 -11.14 9.32 -21.01
CA HIS A 5 -10.85 9.26 -19.59
C HIS A 5 -10.81 7.77 -19.27
N VAL A 6 -9.62 7.18 -19.37
CA VAL A 6 -9.34 5.89 -18.73
C VAL A 6 -9.70 6.13 -17.26
N HIS A 7 -10.84 5.60 -16.84
CA HIS A 7 -11.29 5.70 -15.46
C HIS A 7 -10.14 5.21 -14.59
N ALA A 8 -9.48 6.13 -13.89
CA ALA A 8 -8.52 5.74 -12.87
C ALA A 8 -9.27 4.79 -11.95
N PRO A 9 -8.77 3.56 -11.74
CA PRO A 9 -9.52 2.55 -11.01
C PRO A 9 -9.88 3.11 -9.63
N LYS A 10 -11.17 3.05 -9.29
CA LYS A 10 -11.66 3.47 -7.97
C LYS A 10 -11.25 2.39 -6.98
N GLY A 11 -10.42 2.75 -6.02
CA GLY A 11 -9.89 1.82 -5.03
C GLY A 11 -9.38 2.50 -3.78
N VAL A 12 -8.72 1.72 -2.94
CA VAL A 12 -8.11 2.16 -1.69
C VAL A 12 -6.67 1.67 -1.62
N TYR A 13 -5.84 2.46 -0.94
CA TYR A 13 -4.47 2.10 -0.66
C TYR A 13 -4.37 1.58 0.78
N VAL A 14 -3.68 0.47 0.96
CA VAL A 14 -3.48 -0.18 2.27
C VAL A 14 -1.99 -0.23 2.56
N ALA A 15 -1.58 0.37 3.67
CA ALA A 15 -0.20 0.35 4.14
C ALA A 15 0.06 -0.89 4.99
N GLN A 16 1.13 -1.62 4.71
CA GLN A 16 1.51 -2.81 5.45
C GLN A 16 3.00 -2.83 5.79
N ILE A 17 3.34 -3.41 6.94
CA ILE A 17 4.70 -3.64 7.41
C ILE A 17 4.91 -5.10 7.76
N ARG A 18 6.17 -5.54 7.81
CA ARG A 18 6.52 -6.91 8.18
C ARG A 18 7.86 -6.97 8.90
N ARG A 19 7.92 -7.80 9.95
CA ARG A 19 9.17 -8.07 10.69
C ARG A 19 10.14 -8.89 9.84
N ALA A 20 11.41 -8.88 10.23
CA ALA A 20 12.37 -9.85 9.72
C ALA A 20 11.86 -11.28 9.99
N PHE A 21 12.02 -12.17 9.00
CA PHE A 21 11.65 -13.60 9.05
C PHE A 21 10.16 -13.94 9.22
N GLU A 22 9.30 -12.96 9.49
CA GLU A 22 7.86 -13.19 9.61
C GLU A 22 7.21 -13.36 8.23
N ARG A 23 6.25 -14.28 8.09
CA ARG A 23 5.51 -14.47 6.82
C ARG A 23 4.32 -13.52 6.68
N LYS A 24 3.69 -13.15 7.79
CA LYS A 24 2.48 -12.32 7.81
C LYS A 24 2.83 -10.85 7.67
N TRP A 25 2.00 -10.12 6.93
CA TRP A 25 2.04 -8.66 6.86
C TRP A 25 1.05 -8.08 7.87
N THR A 26 1.43 -6.99 8.52
CA THR A 26 0.59 -6.25 9.45
C THR A 26 0.12 -4.97 8.77
N THR A 27 -1.19 -4.75 8.71
CA THR A 27 -1.75 -3.48 8.21
C THR A 27 -1.56 -2.38 9.25
N VAL A 28 -1.16 -1.19 8.81
CA VAL A 28 -0.95 -0.02 9.66
C VAL A 28 -1.78 1.17 9.19
N GLY A 29 -2.45 1.84 10.12
CA GLY A 29 -3.41 2.89 9.80
C GLY A 29 -4.74 2.33 9.29
N GLY A 30 -5.40 3.08 8.39
CA GLY A 30 -6.66 2.71 7.77
C GLY A 30 -6.56 2.63 6.25
N GLU A 31 -7.71 2.68 5.58
CA GLU A 31 -7.77 2.78 4.12
C GLU A 31 -7.47 4.21 3.66
N PHE A 32 -6.60 4.35 2.68
CA PHE A 32 -6.23 5.66 2.14
C PHE A 32 -6.79 5.84 0.73
N LYS A 33 -7.26 7.04 0.41
CA LYS A 33 -7.63 7.41 -0.98
C LYS A 33 -6.44 7.89 -1.81
N GLN A 34 -5.32 8.22 -1.17
CA GLN A 34 -4.14 8.80 -1.80
C GLN A 34 -2.91 7.95 -1.53
N LYS A 35 -2.18 7.60 -2.61
CA LYS A 35 -0.98 6.74 -2.56
C LYS A 35 0.08 7.27 -1.59
N HIS A 36 0.42 8.56 -1.68
CA HIS A 36 1.50 9.16 -0.90
C HIS A 36 1.24 9.12 0.62
N ARG A 37 -0.03 9.22 1.05
CA ARG A 37 -0.38 9.09 2.47
C ARG A 37 -0.13 7.67 2.98
N ALA A 38 -0.57 6.66 2.22
CA ALA A 38 -0.30 5.26 2.56
C ALA A 38 1.20 4.96 2.58
N GLN A 39 1.97 5.51 1.64
CA GLN A 39 3.43 5.36 1.60
C GLN A 39 4.10 5.98 2.83
N ALA A 40 3.73 7.22 3.19
CA ALA A 40 4.26 7.89 4.38
C ALA A 40 3.92 7.10 5.65
N THR A 41 2.69 6.58 5.77
CA THR A 41 2.29 5.72 6.90
C THR A 41 3.10 4.43 6.94
N ALA A 42 3.28 3.74 5.80
CA ALA A 42 4.05 2.50 5.75
C ALA A 42 5.51 2.72 6.16
N ALA A 43 6.15 3.78 5.64
CA ALA A 43 7.53 4.13 5.96
C ALA A 43 7.70 4.55 7.43
N ALA A 44 6.81 5.40 7.96
CA ALA A 44 6.87 5.88 9.34
C ALA A 44 6.68 4.74 10.37
N ASN A 45 5.99 3.67 10.01
CA ASN A 45 5.80 2.51 10.88
C ASN A 45 6.84 1.40 10.67
N MET A 46 7.79 1.58 9.74
CA MET A 46 8.90 0.64 9.54
C MET A 46 10.02 0.91 10.56
N VAL A 47 9.68 0.74 11.84
CA VAL A 47 10.55 1.01 12.99
C VAL A 47 10.88 -0.27 13.76
N GLY A 48 12.01 -0.28 14.48
CA GLY A 48 12.43 -1.41 15.29
C GLY A 48 12.68 -2.68 14.45
N ASP A 49 11.93 -3.74 14.74
CA ASP A 49 12.05 -5.05 14.10
C ASP A 49 11.34 -5.15 12.74
N PHE A 50 10.53 -4.16 12.38
CA PHE A 50 9.88 -4.11 11.07
C PHE A 50 10.90 -3.71 10.00
N LYS A 51 11.23 -4.66 9.12
CA LYS A 51 12.29 -4.49 8.11
C LYS A 51 11.76 -4.35 6.68
N ARG A 52 10.44 -4.52 6.49
CA ARG A 52 9.80 -4.35 5.19
C ARG A 52 8.51 -3.55 5.32
N ALA A 53 8.25 -2.74 4.32
CA ALA A 53 7.01 -2.01 4.13
C ALA A 53 6.50 -2.21 2.70
N ARG A 54 5.19 -2.20 2.52
CA ARG A 54 4.55 -2.17 1.20
C ARG A 54 3.26 -1.38 1.24
N VAL A 55 2.84 -0.92 0.06
CA VAL A 55 1.51 -0.34 -0.15
C VAL A 55 0.80 -1.17 -1.21
N LEU A 56 -0.38 -1.67 -0.85
CA LEU A 56 -1.30 -2.32 -1.78
C LEU A 56 -2.30 -1.30 -2.31
N PHE A 57 -2.66 -1.41 -3.57
CA PHE A 57 -3.84 -0.80 -4.14
C PHE A 57 -4.89 -1.89 -4.34
N CYS A 58 -6.02 -1.76 -3.63
CA CYS A 58 -7.13 -2.68 -3.68
C CYS A 58 -8.30 -2.03 -4.42
N ALA A 59 -8.80 -2.70 -5.46
CA ALA A 59 -9.98 -2.28 -6.20
C ALA A 59 -10.96 -3.46 -6.26
N GLU A 60 -12.24 -3.17 -6.41
CA GLU A 60 -13.30 -4.20 -6.40
C GLU A 60 -13.12 -5.28 -7.47
N TRP A 61 -12.63 -4.89 -8.64
CA TRP A 61 -12.56 -5.74 -9.83
C TRP A 61 -11.17 -6.31 -10.11
N TYR A 62 -10.19 -6.02 -9.26
CA TYR A 62 -8.80 -6.42 -9.48
C TYR A 62 -8.20 -7.00 -8.22
N ASP A 63 -7.31 -7.97 -8.40
CA ASP A 63 -6.46 -8.44 -7.31
C ASP A 63 -5.64 -7.28 -6.73
N PRO A 64 -5.33 -7.30 -5.41
CA PRO A 64 -4.51 -6.26 -4.80
C PRO A 64 -3.15 -6.11 -5.49
N ILE A 65 -2.85 -4.90 -5.94
CA ILE A 65 -1.62 -4.59 -6.68
C ILE A 65 -0.63 -3.95 -5.71
N ILE A 66 0.61 -4.46 -5.69
CA ILE A 66 1.69 -3.82 -4.93
C ILE A 66 2.15 -2.57 -5.69
N VAL A 67 1.94 -1.38 -5.12
CA VAL A 67 2.27 -0.09 -5.77
C VAL A 67 3.55 0.56 -5.22
N MET A 68 4.09 0.01 -4.13
CA MET A 68 5.36 0.38 -3.53
C MET A 68 5.80 -0.73 -2.57
N GLU A 69 7.10 -1.01 -2.54
CA GLU A 69 7.77 -1.79 -1.49
C GLU A 69 9.03 -1.07 -1.04
N ALA A 70 9.41 -1.27 0.21
CA ALA A 70 10.65 -0.83 0.79
C ALA A 70 11.19 -1.88 1.77
N SER A 71 12.51 -1.96 1.88
CA SER A 71 13.21 -2.85 2.80
C SER A 71 14.51 -2.21 3.28
N VAL A 72 14.90 -2.54 4.51
CA VAL A 72 16.19 -2.16 5.12
C VAL A 72 16.95 -3.43 5.51
#